data_AF-A0A928XNL3-F1
#
_entry.id   AF-A0A928XNL3-F1
#
_cell.length_a   1.000
_cell.length_b   1.000
_cell.length_c   1.000
_cell.angle_alpha   90.00
_cell.angle_beta   90.00
_cell.angle_gamma   90.00
#
_symmetry.space_group_name_H-M   'P 1'
#
loop_
_entity.id
_entity.type
_entity.pdbx_description
1 polymer ?
#
loop_
_entity_poly.entity_id
_entity_poly.type
_entity_poly.pdbx_seq_one_letter_code
_entity_poly.pdbx_strand_id
1 'polypeptide(L)'
;MSDGANSIRYVYDCGAVRRSRCDRLAQVYADSLPTNEIDALIVSHLHSDHVSGLDVLLASLTPRYVFLPYLRPVEHLLHVAAALDGASPVALAMSVDPAAWFIDRGAGEVVLVVRGNREGEAGPPRQLDEPPPEHVDDRPPLKFQRSPRPRGAPVGVSYMRDDTEAHAFLGGARWRLRFFVSDEATNLQVFEQAALREFELDARHRNLLRDQAWLRNGLKNRSWRAKLARAYRSLGRGLNYASLCAYSGPTGRCRNVNARSNAGPWTSAPGWLAAGDAELADEDRCNAFCQHFADVAEHVGTLMLPHHGSIANFNPMLIEHFRPSVTVVTAPARTTKKARRHPHRSVVLAARDFSEAFRIVTDRETSELWERVEVEF
;
A
#
# COMPACT_ATOMS: atom_id res chain seq x y z
N MET A 1 -3.88 -2.89 34.63
CA MET A 1 -3.52 -1.61 33.98
C MET A 1 -3.74 -1.82 32.49
N SER A 2 -4.53 -0.96 31.86
CA SER A 2 -5.09 -1.18 30.52
C SER A 2 -4.01 -1.14 29.44
N ASP A 3 -3.71 -2.29 28.82
CA ASP A 3 -2.87 -2.40 27.61
C ASP A 3 -3.33 -1.48 26.45
N GLY A 4 -4.57 -0.97 26.50
CA GLY A 4 -5.12 -0.06 25.50
C GLY A 4 -4.47 1.32 25.44
N ALA A 5 -3.98 1.88 26.55
CA ALA A 5 -3.56 3.29 26.63
C ALA A 5 -2.24 3.60 25.91
N ASN A 6 -1.54 2.59 25.38
CA ASN A 6 -0.22 2.76 24.77
C ASN A 6 0.01 1.85 23.56
N SER A 7 -0.99 1.74 22.68
CA SER A 7 -0.91 0.90 21.47
C SER A 7 -1.42 1.63 20.24
N ILE A 8 -0.88 1.27 19.09
CA ILE A 8 -1.47 1.55 17.77
C ILE A 8 -1.73 0.21 17.09
N ARG A 9 -2.86 0.11 16.38
CA ARG A 9 -3.28 -1.09 15.67
C ARG A 9 -3.50 -0.73 14.22
N TYR A 10 -2.82 -1.41 13.31
CA TYR A 10 -3.01 -1.20 11.89
C TYR A 10 -2.90 -2.48 11.10
N VAL A 11 -3.48 -2.44 9.90
CA VAL A 11 -3.40 -3.51 8.90
C VAL A 11 -2.71 -2.94 7.66
N TYR A 12 -1.78 -3.69 7.07
CA TYR A 12 -1.18 -3.38 5.77
C TYR A 12 -1.63 -4.45 4.78
N ASP A 13 -2.46 -4.06 3.82
CA ASP A 13 -3.17 -4.93 2.87
C ASP A 13 -4.02 -6.04 3.53
N CYS A 14 -4.95 -6.61 2.76
CA CYS A 14 -5.70 -7.79 3.14
C CYS A 14 -6.14 -8.53 1.87
N GLY A 15 -5.26 -9.38 1.35
CA GLY A 15 -5.56 -10.17 0.16
C GLY A 15 -4.72 -11.42 0.04
N ALA A 16 -5.19 -12.34 -0.79
CA ALA A 16 -4.43 -13.52 -1.21
C ALA A 16 -5.00 -14.11 -2.51
N VAL A 17 -4.18 -14.88 -3.22
CA VAL A 17 -4.65 -15.73 -4.33
C VAL A 17 -5.70 -16.75 -3.86
N ARG A 18 -5.57 -17.26 -2.62
CA ARG A 18 -6.58 -18.12 -1.97
C ARG A 18 -7.40 -17.35 -0.95
N ARG A 19 -8.56 -16.86 -1.38
CA ARG A 19 -9.45 -16.00 -0.60
C ARG A 19 -9.90 -16.60 0.73
N SER A 20 -10.37 -17.86 0.75
CA SER A 20 -10.94 -18.48 1.96
C SER A 20 -10.00 -18.47 3.18
N ARG A 21 -8.69 -18.53 2.95
CA ARG A 21 -7.70 -18.42 4.02
C ARG A 21 -7.50 -16.98 4.47
N CYS A 22 -7.44 -16.04 3.53
CA CYS A 22 -7.34 -14.62 3.83
C CYS A 22 -8.51 -14.20 4.71
N ASP A 23 -9.73 -14.57 4.32
CA ASP A 23 -10.96 -14.31 5.07
C ASP A 23 -10.88 -14.88 6.50
N ARG A 24 -10.41 -16.13 6.66
CA ARG A 24 -10.21 -16.75 7.98
C ARG A 24 -9.21 -15.97 8.84
N LEU A 25 -8.07 -15.55 8.28
CA LEU A 25 -7.05 -14.81 9.01
C LEU A 25 -7.52 -13.40 9.37
N ALA A 26 -8.28 -12.75 8.49
CA ALA A 26 -8.90 -11.45 8.77
C ALA A 26 -9.86 -11.55 9.96
N GLN A 27 -10.66 -12.63 10.02
CA GLN A 27 -11.55 -12.88 11.14
C GLN A 27 -10.79 -13.21 12.43
N VAL A 28 -9.76 -14.07 12.37
CA VAL A 28 -8.92 -14.39 13.55
C VAL A 28 -8.26 -13.14 14.10
N TYR A 29 -7.74 -12.25 13.24
CA TYR A 29 -7.20 -10.97 13.67
C TYR A 29 -8.27 -10.11 14.34
N ALA A 30 -9.45 -9.96 13.71
CA ALA A 30 -10.54 -9.18 14.27
C ALA A 30 -11.00 -9.68 15.66
N ASP A 31 -11.17 -11.00 15.80
CA ASP A 31 -11.56 -11.66 17.05
C ASP A 31 -10.50 -11.54 18.15
N SER A 32 -9.23 -11.30 17.78
CA SER A 32 -8.13 -11.11 18.74
C SER A 32 -8.08 -9.71 19.35
N LEU A 33 -8.79 -8.74 18.76
CA LEU A 33 -8.77 -7.36 19.23
C LEU A 33 -9.80 -7.11 20.34
N PRO A 34 -9.49 -6.26 21.33
CA PRO A 34 -10.44 -5.94 22.40
C PRO A 34 -11.60 -5.03 21.91
N THR A 35 -11.43 -4.39 20.77
CA THR A 35 -12.40 -3.50 20.12
C THR A 35 -12.36 -3.75 18.61
N ASN A 36 -13.45 -3.48 17.91
CA ASN A 36 -13.48 -3.52 16.44
C ASN A 36 -12.75 -2.34 15.77
N GLU A 37 -12.35 -1.30 16.52
CA GLU A 37 -11.63 -0.17 15.95
C GLU A 37 -10.12 -0.42 15.78
N ILE A 38 -9.60 -0.11 14.59
CA ILE A 38 -8.15 -0.02 14.31
C ILE A 38 -7.77 1.40 13.92
N ASP A 39 -6.54 1.80 14.20
CA ASP A 39 -6.06 3.16 13.99
C ASP A 39 -5.82 3.43 12.50
N ALA A 40 -5.30 2.44 11.76
CA ALA A 40 -5.06 2.59 10.33
C ALA A 40 -5.28 1.29 9.54
N LEU A 41 -5.80 1.43 8.33
CA LEU A 41 -5.69 0.46 7.25
C LEU A 41 -4.84 1.08 6.15
N ILE A 42 -3.70 0.48 5.83
CA ILE A 42 -2.83 0.91 4.75
C ILE A 42 -3.06 -0.05 3.59
N VAL A 43 -3.48 0.46 2.44
CA VAL A 43 -3.63 -0.34 1.23
C VAL A 43 -2.54 0.08 0.25
N SER A 44 -1.59 -0.82 0.05
CA SER A 44 -0.45 -0.57 -0.82
C SER A 44 -0.89 -0.45 -2.28
N HIS A 45 -1.85 -1.27 -2.66
CA HIS A 45 -2.32 -1.38 -4.02
C HIS A 45 -3.73 -1.98 -4.10
N LEU A 46 -4.49 -1.65 -5.15
CA LEU A 46 -5.90 -2.05 -5.30
C LEU A 46 -6.10 -3.35 -6.12
N HIS A 47 -5.04 -4.14 -6.36
CA HIS A 47 -5.17 -5.44 -7.01
C HIS A 47 -5.80 -6.49 -6.09
N SER A 48 -6.48 -7.46 -6.71
CA SER A 48 -7.25 -8.48 -5.99
C SER A 48 -6.45 -9.25 -4.94
N ASP A 49 -5.18 -9.54 -5.19
CA ASP A 49 -4.31 -10.25 -4.26
C ASP A 49 -3.83 -9.41 -3.07
N HIS A 50 -4.12 -8.10 -3.06
CA HIS A 50 -3.89 -7.19 -1.92
C HIS A 50 -5.17 -6.81 -1.17
N VAL A 51 -6.33 -6.91 -1.82
CA VAL A 51 -7.59 -6.35 -1.31
C VAL A 51 -8.75 -7.35 -1.20
N SER A 52 -8.56 -8.59 -1.66
CA SER A 52 -9.65 -9.58 -1.75
C SER A 52 -10.31 -9.94 -0.41
N GLY A 53 -9.64 -9.74 0.72
CA GLY A 53 -10.16 -9.99 2.06
C GLY A 53 -10.72 -8.75 2.76
N LEU A 54 -10.65 -7.56 2.14
CA LEU A 54 -11.05 -6.31 2.79
C LEU A 54 -12.55 -6.25 3.09
N ASP A 55 -13.42 -6.86 2.30
CA ASP A 55 -14.85 -6.90 2.61
C ASP A 55 -15.16 -7.73 3.87
N VAL A 56 -14.41 -8.81 4.11
CA VAL A 56 -14.51 -9.59 5.35
C VAL A 56 -13.88 -8.83 6.52
N LEU A 57 -12.70 -8.23 6.31
CA LEU A 57 -12.03 -7.44 7.33
C LEU A 57 -12.91 -6.28 7.82
N LEU A 58 -13.50 -5.51 6.89
CA LEU A 58 -14.32 -4.34 7.20
C LEU A 58 -15.74 -4.69 7.66
N ALA A 59 -16.17 -5.96 7.54
CA ALA A 59 -17.40 -6.42 8.18
C ALA A 59 -17.24 -6.54 9.70
N SER A 60 -16.01 -6.76 10.17
CA SER A 60 -15.70 -6.99 11.59
C SER A 60 -14.90 -5.84 12.22
N LEU A 61 -14.17 -5.04 11.42
CA LEU A 61 -13.31 -3.97 11.89
C LEU A 61 -13.64 -2.62 11.25
N THR A 62 -13.42 -1.55 12.02
CA THR A 62 -13.63 -0.17 11.61
C THR A 62 -12.30 0.58 11.65
N PRO A 63 -11.67 0.87 10.50
CA PRO A 63 -10.46 1.67 10.46
C PRO A 63 -10.78 3.15 10.63
N ARG A 64 -10.04 3.82 11.52
CA ARG A 64 -10.14 5.28 11.65
C ARG A 64 -9.59 5.99 10.42
N TYR A 65 -8.38 5.60 10.00
CA TYR A 65 -7.76 6.12 8.79
C TYR A 65 -7.56 5.00 7.77
N VAL A 66 -7.91 5.24 6.52
CA VAL A 66 -7.52 4.38 5.39
C VAL A 66 -6.52 5.14 4.53
N PHE A 67 -5.27 4.72 4.52
CA PHE A 67 -4.23 5.31 3.66
C PHE A 67 -4.20 4.60 2.31
N LEU A 68 -4.41 5.36 1.24
CA LEU A 68 -4.39 4.87 -0.14
C LEU A 68 -3.39 5.69 -0.98
N PRO A 69 -2.73 5.10 -1.99
CA PRO A 69 -2.03 5.90 -2.99
C PRO A 69 -3.02 6.79 -3.73
N TYR A 70 -2.69 8.07 -3.89
CA TYR A 70 -3.42 8.95 -4.80
C TYR A 70 -3.11 8.56 -6.25
N LEU A 71 -4.13 8.11 -6.98
CA LEU A 71 -4.05 7.87 -8.41
C LEU A 71 -4.43 9.15 -9.18
N ARG A 72 -3.56 9.63 -10.06
CA ARG A 72 -3.91 10.70 -11.01
C ARG A 72 -5.08 10.25 -11.88
N PRO A 73 -5.87 11.16 -12.47
CA PRO A 73 -7.09 10.77 -13.18
C PRO A 73 -6.90 9.72 -14.29
N VAL A 74 -5.80 9.78 -15.06
CA VAL A 74 -5.49 8.79 -16.09
C VAL A 74 -5.02 7.46 -15.49
N GLU A 75 -4.28 7.48 -14.38
CA GLU A 75 -3.91 6.26 -13.63
C GLU A 75 -5.15 5.57 -13.07
N HIS A 76 -6.07 6.34 -12.49
CA HIS A 76 -7.33 5.82 -12.01
C HIS A 76 -8.18 5.23 -13.15
N LEU A 77 -8.26 5.90 -14.31
CA LEU A 77 -8.93 5.36 -15.48
C LEU A 77 -8.30 4.03 -15.94
N LEU A 78 -6.97 3.95 -15.94
CA LEU A 78 -6.24 2.73 -16.27
C LEU A 78 -6.54 1.61 -15.26
N HIS A 79 -6.57 1.94 -13.98
CA HIS A 79 -6.88 1.01 -12.89
C HIS A 79 -8.28 0.41 -13.05
N VAL A 80 -9.28 1.24 -13.31
CA VAL A 80 -10.64 0.77 -13.62
C VAL A 80 -10.67 -0.08 -14.89
N ALA A 81 -9.92 0.31 -15.92
CA ALA A 81 -9.85 -0.44 -17.17
C ALA A 81 -9.32 -1.87 -16.96
N ALA A 82 -8.35 -2.03 -16.07
CA ALA A 82 -7.82 -3.33 -15.70
C ALA A 82 -8.78 -4.15 -14.85
N ALA A 83 -9.49 -3.52 -13.91
CA ALA A 83 -10.52 -4.19 -13.12
C ALA A 83 -11.66 -4.75 -13.99
N LEU A 84 -11.99 -4.08 -15.11
CA LEU A 84 -12.96 -4.60 -16.09
C LEU A 84 -12.51 -5.92 -16.75
N ASP A 85 -11.23 -6.29 -16.69
CA ASP A 85 -10.67 -7.51 -17.28
C ASP A 85 -10.67 -8.69 -16.28
N GLY A 86 -11.78 -8.86 -15.54
CA GLY A 86 -12.05 -10.06 -14.74
C GLY A 86 -12.16 -9.87 -13.23
N ALA A 87 -12.22 -8.63 -12.73
CA ALA A 87 -12.49 -8.39 -11.31
C ALA A 87 -13.94 -8.76 -10.92
N SER A 88 -14.15 -9.06 -9.64
CA SER A 88 -15.50 -9.23 -9.09
C SER A 88 -16.27 -7.90 -9.10
N PRO A 89 -17.62 -7.89 -9.04
CA PRO A 89 -18.39 -6.65 -8.92
C PRO A 89 -17.97 -5.78 -7.73
N VAL A 90 -17.59 -6.40 -6.60
CA VAL A 90 -17.13 -5.70 -5.41
C VAL A 90 -15.77 -5.03 -5.65
N ALA A 91 -14.83 -5.76 -6.25
CA ALA A 91 -13.52 -5.21 -6.60
C ALA A 91 -13.63 -4.10 -7.66
N LEU A 92 -14.51 -4.25 -8.65
CA LEU A 92 -14.77 -3.19 -9.63
C LEU A 92 -15.36 -1.93 -8.97
N ALA A 93 -16.31 -2.09 -8.05
CA ALA A 93 -16.88 -0.94 -7.32
C ALA A 93 -15.80 -0.19 -6.52
N MET A 94 -14.91 -0.93 -5.84
CA MET A 94 -13.76 -0.37 -5.14
C MET A 94 -12.80 0.34 -6.10
N SER A 95 -12.50 -0.24 -7.26
CA SER A 95 -11.63 0.40 -8.26
C SER A 95 -12.18 1.70 -8.83
N VAL A 96 -13.51 1.86 -8.89
CA VAL A 96 -14.18 3.04 -9.49
C VAL A 96 -14.25 4.23 -8.54
N ASP A 97 -14.43 3.96 -7.26
CA ASP A 97 -14.42 5.00 -6.23
C ASP A 97 -13.93 4.40 -4.91
N PRO A 98 -12.61 4.23 -4.74
CA PRO A 98 -12.07 3.54 -3.58
C PRO A 98 -12.40 4.29 -2.29
N ALA A 99 -12.35 5.62 -2.32
CA ALA A 99 -12.67 6.43 -1.15
C ALA A 99 -14.12 6.23 -0.69
N ALA A 100 -15.10 6.35 -1.60
CA ALA A 100 -16.49 6.09 -1.24
C ALA A 100 -16.69 4.63 -0.78
N TRP A 101 -16.03 3.67 -1.43
CA TRP A 101 -16.14 2.26 -1.07
C TRP A 101 -15.72 1.95 0.38
N PHE A 102 -14.66 2.60 0.86
CA PHE A 102 -14.20 2.49 2.26
C PHE A 102 -15.12 3.22 3.23
N ILE A 103 -15.55 4.45 2.90
CA ILE A 103 -16.46 5.25 3.74
C ILE A 103 -17.80 4.54 3.92
N ASP A 104 -18.37 3.98 2.84
CA ASP A 104 -19.61 3.20 2.86
C ASP A 104 -19.50 1.91 3.72
N ARG A 105 -18.27 1.51 4.06
CA ARG A 105 -17.95 0.36 4.94
C ARG A 105 -17.48 0.79 6.33
N GLY A 106 -17.73 2.05 6.69
CA GLY A 106 -17.50 2.55 8.04
C GLY A 106 -16.11 3.14 8.29
N ALA A 107 -15.25 3.27 7.27
CA ALA A 107 -13.98 3.98 7.46
C ALA A 107 -14.22 5.43 7.92
N GLY A 108 -13.50 5.87 8.96
CA GLY A 108 -13.65 7.22 9.50
C GLY A 108 -13.19 8.31 8.54
N GLU A 109 -11.98 8.14 8.00
CA GLU A 109 -11.37 9.06 7.04
C GLU A 109 -10.49 8.29 6.04
N VAL A 110 -10.61 8.62 4.76
CA VAL A 110 -9.72 8.12 3.71
C VAL A 110 -8.66 9.18 3.42
N VAL A 111 -7.39 8.83 3.60
CA VAL A 111 -6.23 9.68 3.37
C VAL A 111 -5.58 9.27 2.06
N LEU A 112 -5.71 10.11 1.03
CA LEU A 112 -5.04 9.91 -0.25
C LEU A 112 -3.60 10.43 -0.15
N VAL A 113 -2.64 9.52 -0.15
CA VAL A 113 -1.22 9.82 -0.09
C VAL A 113 -0.74 10.22 -1.48
N VAL A 114 -0.37 11.49 -1.61
CA VAL A 114 0.11 12.12 -2.84
C VAL A 114 1.63 12.13 -2.83
N ARG A 115 2.25 11.87 -3.98
CA ARG A 115 3.69 12.05 -4.13
C ARG A 115 4.08 13.52 -3.86
N GLY A 116 5.04 13.73 -2.96
CA GLY A 116 5.63 15.04 -2.68
C GLY A 116 6.49 15.52 -3.86
N ASN A 117 6.70 16.84 -3.94
CA ASN A 117 7.44 17.47 -5.03
C ASN A 117 8.93 17.08 -4.95
N ARG A 118 9.36 16.17 -5.82
CA ARG A 118 10.78 15.90 -6.05
C ARG A 118 11.23 16.87 -7.14
N GLU A 119 11.69 18.04 -6.71
CA GLU A 119 12.13 19.20 -7.51
C GLU A 119 11.10 19.81 -8.50
N GLY A 120 10.76 21.09 -8.31
CA GLY A 120 10.28 21.97 -9.38
C GLY A 120 8.76 22.17 -9.57
N GLU A 121 7.87 21.35 -9.01
CA GLU A 121 6.42 21.62 -9.08
C GLU A 121 5.92 22.25 -7.77
N ALA A 122 5.06 23.29 -7.84
CA ALA A 122 4.48 23.92 -6.66
C ALA A 122 3.32 23.05 -6.14
N GLY A 123 3.53 22.44 -4.97
CA GLY A 123 2.51 21.63 -4.30
C GLY A 123 1.46 22.53 -3.67
N PRO A 124 0.25 22.04 -3.42
CA PRO A 124 -0.80 22.85 -2.80
C PRO A 124 -0.35 23.35 -1.40
N PRO A 125 -0.68 24.60 -1.02
CA PRO A 125 -0.13 25.29 0.16
C PRO A 125 -0.64 24.76 1.50
N ARG A 126 0.23 24.36 2.42
CA ARG A 126 -0.06 23.78 3.76
C ARG A 126 -1.29 24.40 4.48
N GLN A 127 -2.15 23.56 5.06
CA GLN A 127 -3.25 23.98 5.94
C GLN A 127 -3.08 23.34 7.35
N LEU A 128 -3.53 24.04 8.39
CA LEU A 128 -3.48 23.58 9.78
C LEU A 128 -4.49 22.45 10.05
N ASP A 129 -4.14 21.59 11.00
CA ASP A 129 -4.82 20.32 11.34
C ASP A 129 -6.34 20.48 11.54
N GLU A 130 -7.14 19.75 10.74
CA GLU A 130 -8.51 19.42 11.14
C GLU A 130 -8.43 18.48 12.36
N PRO A 131 -9.28 18.68 13.40
CA PRO A 131 -9.28 17.79 14.56
C PRO A 131 -9.55 16.35 14.10
N PRO A 132 -8.83 15.37 14.67
CA PRO A 132 -9.03 13.97 14.31
C PRO A 132 -10.48 13.53 14.60
N PRO A 133 -10.99 12.51 13.90
CA PRO A 133 -12.27 11.87 14.25
C PRO A 133 -12.30 11.49 15.74
N GLU A 134 -13.48 11.58 16.37
CA GLU A 134 -13.66 11.29 17.80
C GLU A 134 -13.13 9.91 18.20
N HIS A 135 -12.57 9.82 19.40
CA HIS A 135 -12.01 8.61 19.98
C HIS A 135 -13.09 7.80 20.71
N VAL A 136 -13.27 6.53 20.37
CA VAL A 136 -14.07 5.60 21.19
C VAL A 136 -13.26 5.03 22.35
N ASP A 137 -11.91 5.04 22.27
CA ASP A 137 -11.02 4.56 23.33
C ASP A 137 -9.81 5.47 23.62
N ASP A 138 -9.12 5.17 24.72
CA ASP A 138 -7.97 5.91 25.26
C ASP A 138 -6.64 5.73 24.49
N ARG A 139 -6.65 5.13 23.28
CA ARG A 139 -5.41 4.98 22.48
C ARG A 139 -4.85 6.33 22.04
N PRO A 140 -3.53 6.47 21.88
CA PRO A 140 -2.93 7.68 21.37
C PRO A 140 -3.37 7.95 19.91
N PRO A 141 -3.79 9.18 19.55
CA PRO A 141 -4.16 9.50 18.19
C PRO A 141 -2.96 9.41 17.24
N LEU A 142 -3.19 8.86 16.05
CA LEU A 142 -2.32 9.13 14.90
C LEU A 142 -2.44 10.60 14.51
N LYS A 143 -1.30 11.29 14.49
CA LYS A 143 -1.15 12.69 14.09
C LYS A 143 -0.36 12.75 12.79
N PHE A 144 -0.86 13.50 11.83
CA PHE A 144 -0.18 13.76 10.56
C PHE A 144 -0.64 15.10 9.99
N GLN A 145 0.23 15.67 9.15
CA GLN A 145 -0.08 16.90 8.43
C GLN A 145 -0.92 16.59 7.19
N ARG A 146 -2.09 17.24 7.09
CA ARG A 146 -2.92 17.19 5.88
C ARG A 146 -2.44 18.21 4.84
N SER A 147 -2.52 17.82 3.58
CA SER A 147 -2.39 18.69 2.42
C SER A 147 -3.72 19.40 2.13
N PRO A 148 -3.73 20.54 1.43
CA PRO A 148 -4.96 21.20 1.04
C PRO A 148 -5.88 20.29 0.26
N ARG A 149 -7.14 20.36 0.64
CA ARG A 149 -8.20 19.65 -0.04
C ARG A 149 -8.50 20.33 -1.38
N PRO A 150 -8.40 19.61 -2.52
CA PRO A 150 -8.84 20.12 -3.81
C PRO A 150 -10.32 20.54 -3.76
N ARG A 151 -10.68 21.59 -4.52
CA ARG A 151 -12.08 22.01 -4.65
C ARG A 151 -12.94 20.83 -5.14
N GLY A 152 -14.01 20.53 -4.42
CA GLY A 152 -14.94 19.45 -4.75
C GLY A 152 -14.50 18.05 -4.31
N ALA A 153 -13.42 17.91 -3.53
CA ALA A 153 -13.06 16.61 -2.97
C ALA A 153 -14.19 16.07 -2.05
N PRO A 154 -14.41 14.74 -1.99
CA PRO A 154 -15.49 14.16 -1.20
C PRO A 154 -15.34 14.40 0.31
N VAL A 155 -16.46 14.38 1.04
CA VAL A 155 -16.46 14.39 2.52
C VAL A 155 -15.82 13.10 3.03
N GLY A 156 -15.10 13.16 4.16
CA GLY A 156 -14.37 12.02 4.70
C GLY A 156 -13.09 11.68 3.93
N VAL A 157 -12.66 12.54 3.00
CA VAL A 157 -11.42 12.37 2.23
C VAL A 157 -10.45 13.52 2.49
N SER A 158 -9.24 13.17 2.89
CA SER A 158 -8.12 14.10 3.03
C SER A 158 -6.94 13.66 2.17
N TYR A 159 -5.91 14.50 2.16
CA TYR A 159 -4.70 14.32 1.37
C TYR A 159 -3.50 14.46 2.28
N MET A 160 -2.46 13.68 2.02
CA MET A 160 -1.20 13.74 2.75
C MET A 160 -0.07 13.61 1.74
N ARG A 161 1.06 14.28 1.92
CA ARG A 161 2.22 14.06 1.04
C ARG A 161 3.06 12.90 1.55
N ASP A 162 3.61 12.10 0.64
CA ASP A 162 4.48 10.98 1.00
C ASP A 162 5.80 11.45 1.65
N ASP A 163 6.24 12.68 1.40
CA ASP A 163 7.36 13.34 2.11
C ASP A 163 7.05 13.80 3.54
N THR A 164 5.87 13.44 4.07
CA THR A 164 5.46 13.66 5.47
C THR A 164 5.25 12.33 6.20
N GLU A 165 4.71 12.37 7.41
CA GLU A 165 4.55 11.18 8.24
C GLU A 165 3.33 11.25 9.14
N ALA A 166 2.72 10.09 9.38
CA ALA A 166 1.81 9.89 10.49
C ALA A 166 2.59 9.34 11.67
N HIS A 167 2.20 9.73 12.89
CA HIS A 167 2.90 9.29 14.08
C HIS A 167 1.98 9.21 15.29
N ALA A 168 2.35 8.34 16.22
CA ALA A 168 1.78 8.28 17.56
C ALA A 168 2.92 8.30 18.59
N PHE A 169 2.61 8.75 19.81
CA PHE A 169 3.54 8.65 20.92
C PHE A 169 3.22 7.39 21.72
N LEU A 170 4.18 6.46 21.75
CA LEU A 170 4.11 5.19 22.46
C LEU A 170 5.17 5.18 23.55
N GLY A 171 4.77 5.19 24.83
CA GLY A 171 5.69 5.11 25.97
C GLY A 171 6.70 6.26 26.02
N GLY A 172 6.32 7.44 25.52
CA GLY A 172 7.20 8.61 25.40
C GLY A 172 8.04 8.65 24.12
N ALA A 173 8.01 7.62 23.28
CA ALA A 173 8.72 7.57 22.01
C ALA A 173 7.80 7.80 20.82
N ARG A 174 8.34 8.39 19.76
CA ARG A 174 7.59 8.69 18.54
C ARG A 174 7.68 7.51 17.56
N TRP A 175 6.57 6.80 17.40
CA TRP A 175 6.41 5.77 16.38
C TRP A 175 5.84 6.38 15.10
N ARG A 176 6.43 6.08 13.95
CA ARG A 176 6.08 6.71 12.67
C ARG A 176 5.57 5.70 11.66
N LEU A 177 4.57 6.14 10.90
CA LEU A 177 4.15 5.58 9.62
C LEU A 177 4.59 6.56 8.53
N ARG A 178 5.64 6.21 7.79
CA ARG A 178 6.15 7.01 6.66
C ARG A 178 5.83 6.33 5.35
N PHE A 179 5.47 7.10 4.34
CA PHE A 179 4.95 6.56 3.09
C PHE A 179 5.83 6.94 1.92
N PHE A 180 5.83 6.12 0.88
CA PHE A 180 6.43 6.47 -0.41
C PHE A 180 5.49 5.99 -1.52
N VAL A 181 5.11 6.90 -2.41
CA VAL A 181 4.29 6.55 -3.57
C VAL A 181 5.22 6.35 -4.77
N SER A 182 5.26 5.13 -5.30
CA SER A 182 6.04 4.82 -6.51
C SER A 182 5.45 5.51 -7.74
N ASP A 183 6.31 5.94 -8.66
CA ASP A 183 5.91 6.54 -9.92
C ASP A 183 6.19 5.60 -11.08
N GLU A 184 5.11 5.09 -11.65
CA GLU A 184 5.11 4.01 -12.62
C GLU A 184 4.55 4.50 -13.96
N ALA A 185 4.77 5.80 -14.26
CA ALA A 185 4.18 6.53 -15.38
C ALA A 185 4.54 6.05 -16.80
N THR A 186 5.37 5.02 -16.96
CA THR A 186 5.93 4.62 -18.25
C THR A 186 4.87 4.21 -19.28
N ASN A 187 3.66 3.80 -18.84
CA ASN A 187 2.61 3.33 -19.75
C ASN A 187 1.37 4.26 -19.86
N LEU A 188 1.33 5.37 -19.12
CA LEU A 188 0.13 6.22 -19.06
C LEU A 188 -0.15 6.97 -20.35
N GLN A 189 0.88 7.45 -21.05
CA GLN A 189 0.72 8.12 -22.33
C GLN A 189 0.20 7.18 -23.41
N VAL A 190 0.73 5.94 -23.42
CA VAL A 190 0.30 4.91 -24.36
C VAL A 190 -1.17 4.53 -24.10
N PHE A 191 -1.54 4.40 -22.83
CA PHE A 191 -2.93 4.16 -22.44
C PHE A 191 -3.85 5.32 -22.84
N GLU A 192 -3.48 6.56 -22.53
CA GLU A 192 -4.28 7.74 -22.86
C GLU A 192 -4.55 7.79 -24.38
N GLN A 193 -3.53 7.52 -25.20
CA GLN A 193 -3.68 7.43 -26.65
C GLN A 193 -4.58 6.27 -27.10
N ALA A 194 -4.45 5.10 -26.48
CA ALA A 194 -5.31 3.95 -26.79
C ALA A 194 -6.78 4.23 -26.42
N ALA A 195 -7.02 4.85 -25.27
CA ALA A 195 -8.36 5.25 -24.84
C ALA A 195 -8.96 6.27 -25.81
N LEU A 196 -8.22 7.32 -26.19
CA LEU A 196 -8.68 8.30 -27.17
C LEU A 196 -9.12 7.62 -28.49
N ARG A 197 -8.32 6.68 -29.01
CA ARG A 197 -8.67 5.93 -30.24
C ARG A 197 -9.95 5.10 -30.08
N GLU A 198 -10.08 4.34 -28.99
CA GLU A 198 -11.27 3.48 -28.75
C GLU A 198 -12.57 4.29 -28.58
N PHE A 199 -12.46 5.50 -28.03
CA PHE A 199 -13.58 6.42 -27.87
C PHE A 199 -13.81 7.34 -29.08
N GLU A 200 -13.02 7.22 -30.15
CA GLU A 200 -13.08 8.11 -31.32
C GLU A 200 -12.92 9.59 -30.94
N LEU A 201 -12.06 9.84 -29.94
CA LEU A 201 -11.73 11.15 -29.40
C LEU A 201 -10.36 11.59 -29.90
N ASP A 202 -10.18 12.90 -30.07
CA ASP A 202 -8.89 13.53 -30.35
C ASP A 202 -8.27 14.22 -29.12
N ALA A 203 -7.08 14.80 -29.26
CA ALA A 203 -6.32 15.40 -28.18
C ALA A 203 -7.06 16.52 -27.41
N ARG A 204 -8.05 17.21 -28.02
CA ARG A 204 -8.82 18.26 -27.32
C ARG A 204 -9.78 17.69 -26.27
N HIS A 205 -10.02 16.38 -26.31
CA HIS A 205 -10.92 15.68 -25.39
C HIS A 205 -10.21 15.00 -24.21
N ARG A 206 -8.88 15.17 -24.04
CA ARG A 206 -8.13 14.54 -22.94
C ARG A 206 -8.72 14.81 -21.56
N ASN A 207 -9.36 15.97 -21.37
CA ASN A 207 -10.03 16.29 -20.12
C ASN A 207 -11.20 15.35 -19.78
N LEU A 208 -11.87 14.74 -20.78
CA LEU A 208 -12.92 13.73 -20.53
C LEU A 208 -12.34 12.47 -19.86
N LEU A 209 -11.14 12.03 -20.28
CA LEU A 209 -10.46 10.88 -19.68
C LEU A 209 -10.04 11.13 -18.22
N ARG A 210 -10.07 12.40 -17.78
CA ARG A 210 -9.73 12.84 -16.43
C ARG A 210 -10.96 13.17 -15.59
N ASP A 211 -12.14 13.11 -16.18
CA ASP A 211 -13.40 13.45 -15.55
C ASP A 211 -14.03 12.21 -14.89
N GLN A 212 -14.15 12.27 -13.56
CA GLN A 212 -14.76 11.21 -12.74
C GLN A 212 -16.25 11.00 -13.05
N ALA A 213 -16.99 12.05 -13.37
CA ALA A 213 -18.40 11.93 -13.75
C ALA A 213 -18.54 11.27 -15.13
N TRP A 214 -17.64 11.58 -16.08
CA TRP A 214 -17.60 10.90 -17.38
C TRP A 214 -17.32 9.40 -17.22
N LEU A 215 -16.34 9.03 -16.39
CA LEU A 215 -16.04 7.65 -16.04
C LEU A 215 -17.26 6.93 -15.44
N ARG A 216 -17.83 7.47 -14.35
CA ARG A 216 -18.98 6.84 -13.66
C ARG A 216 -20.21 6.69 -14.55
N ASN A 217 -20.50 7.67 -15.40
CA ASN A 217 -21.62 7.58 -16.34
C ASN A 217 -21.35 6.59 -17.47
N GLY A 218 -20.12 6.61 -18.02
CA GLY A 218 -19.69 5.68 -19.05
C GLY A 218 -19.79 4.22 -18.60
N LEU A 219 -19.35 3.92 -17.37
CA LEU A 219 -19.38 2.57 -16.80
C LEU A 219 -20.78 1.96 -16.72
N LYS A 220 -21.86 2.73 -16.79
CA LYS A 220 -23.24 2.20 -16.87
C LYS A 220 -23.50 1.50 -18.22
N ASN A 221 -22.79 1.88 -19.28
CA ASN A 221 -22.98 1.37 -20.63
C ASN A 221 -22.02 0.20 -20.97
N ARG A 222 -22.56 -0.93 -21.45
CA ARG A 222 -21.78 -2.12 -21.82
C ARG A 222 -20.77 -1.88 -22.94
N SER A 223 -21.14 -1.11 -23.96
CA SER A 223 -20.25 -0.77 -25.09
C SER A 223 -19.08 0.09 -24.62
N TRP A 224 -19.36 1.04 -23.72
CA TRP A 224 -18.33 1.89 -23.12
C TRP A 224 -17.32 1.08 -22.30
N ARG A 225 -17.79 0.15 -21.45
CA ARG A 225 -16.92 -0.79 -20.73
C ARG A 225 -16.04 -1.61 -21.67
N ALA A 226 -16.60 -2.06 -22.80
CA ALA A 226 -15.86 -2.82 -23.81
C ALA A 226 -14.77 -1.97 -24.51
N LYS A 227 -15.05 -0.70 -24.82
CA LYS A 227 -14.07 0.26 -25.35
C LYS A 227 -12.90 0.45 -24.39
N LEU A 228 -13.20 0.73 -23.11
CA LEU A 228 -12.17 0.92 -22.09
C LEU A 228 -11.30 -0.34 -21.89
N ALA A 229 -11.92 -1.52 -21.83
CA ALA A 229 -11.19 -2.77 -21.69
C ALA A 229 -10.30 -3.10 -22.91
N ARG A 230 -10.70 -2.70 -24.13
CA ARG A 230 -9.85 -2.84 -25.33
C ARG A 230 -8.66 -1.88 -25.29
N ALA A 231 -8.86 -0.64 -24.84
CA ALA A 231 -7.78 0.32 -24.66
C ALA A 231 -6.71 -0.25 -23.70
N TYR A 232 -7.13 -0.83 -22.58
CA TYR A 232 -6.23 -1.51 -21.65
C TYR A 232 -5.49 -2.69 -22.30
N ARG A 233 -6.21 -3.61 -22.95
CA ARG A 233 -5.59 -4.80 -23.57
C ARG A 233 -4.58 -4.48 -24.67
N SER A 234 -4.65 -3.29 -25.28
CA SER A 234 -3.68 -2.84 -26.28
C SER A 234 -2.26 -2.60 -25.74
N LEU A 235 -2.11 -2.47 -24.42
CA LEU A 235 -0.83 -2.16 -23.75
C LEU A 235 0.06 -3.38 -23.50
N GLY A 236 -0.43 -4.58 -23.80
CA GLY A 236 0.21 -5.81 -23.32
C GLY A 236 -0.06 -6.05 -21.83
N ARG A 237 0.41 -7.18 -21.30
CA ARG A 237 0.21 -7.53 -19.88
C ARG A 237 1.28 -6.87 -19.01
N GLY A 238 0.90 -6.48 -17.79
CA GLY A 238 1.85 -6.11 -16.72
C GLY A 238 2.05 -4.61 -16.59
N LEU A 239 0.96 -3.86 -16.44
CA LEU A 239 1.04 -2.46 -16.06
C LEU A 239 1.00 -2.39 -14.55
N ASN A 240 2.05 -1.82 -13.97
CA ASN A 240 2.05 -1.51 -12.56
C ASN A 240 1.44 -0.11 -12.35
N TYR A 241 0.75 0.06 -11.23
CA TYR A 241 0.14 1.32 -10.81
C TYR A 241 0.79 1.74 -9.52
N ALA A 242 0.79 3.05 -9.26
CA ALA A 242 1.33 3.63 -8.04
C ALA A 242 1.08 2.74 -6.82
N SER A 243 2.17 2.30 -6.21
CA SER A 243 2.20 1.47 -5.01
C SER A 243 2.55 2.36 -3.83
N LEU A 244 1.74 2.26 -2.78
CA LEU A 244 2.00 2.90 -1.51
C LEU A 244 2.90 1.98 -0.67
N CYS A 245 4.16 2.36 -0.56
CA CYS A 245 5.13 1.72 0.33
C CYS A 245 5.00 2.35 1.73
N ALA A 246 5.29 1.58 2.77
CA ALA A 246 5.20 2.07 4.14
C ALA A 246 6.37 1.61 5.01
N TYR A 247 6.96 2.55 5.75
CA TYR A 247 7.78 2.30 6.91
C TYR A 247 6.93 2.42 8.17
N SER A 248 7.06 1.48 9.11
CA SER A 248 6.47 1.52 10.44
C SER A 248 7.56 1.27 11.48
N GLY A 249 7.89 2.28 12.28
CA GLY A 249 8.97 2.16 13.26
C GLY A 249 9.40 3.49 13.89
N PRO A 250 10.45 3.46 14.73
CA PRO A 250 11.00 4.66 15.35
C PRO A 250 11.93 5.45 14.42
N THR A 251 12.42 6.59 14.90
CA THR A 251 13.34 7.52 14.17
C THR A 251 14.39 8.10 15.11
N GLY A 252 14.73 7.34 16.13
CA GLY A 252 15.60 7.76 17.21
C GLY A 252 16.27 6.55 17.81
N ARG A 253 17.31 6.83 18.61
CA ARG A 253 18.13 5.79 19.21
C ARG A 253 17.27 4.85 20.06
N CYS A 254 17.26 3.58 19.70
CA CYS A 254 16.72 2.52 20.53
C CYS A 254 17.85 2.03 21.44
N ARG A 255 17.66 2.06 22.77
CA ARG A 255 18.69 1.66 23.75
C ARG A 255 18.86 0.14 23.76
N ASN A 256 17.74 -0.56 23.88
CA ASN A 256 17.66 -2.02 23.85
C ASN A 256 16.52 -2.44 22.93
N VAL A 257 16.78 -3.43 22.08
CA VAL A 257 15.74 -4.04 21.26
C VAL A 257 15.81 -5.55 21.42
N ASN A 258 14.69 -6.15 21.81
CA ASN A 258 14.54 -7.59 21.96
C ASN A 258 13.42 -8.07 21.03
N ALA A 259 13.76 -8.84 20.01
CA ALA A 259 12.78 -9.46 19.13
C ALA A 259 12.65 -10.95 19.36
N ARG A 260 11.40 -11.42 19.28
CA ARG A 260 11.03 -12.82 19.18
C ARG A 260 10.26 -13.02 17.87
N SER A 261 10.63 -14.04 17.12
CA SER A 261 9.91 -14.44 15.91
C SER A 261 9.93 -15.95 15.76
N ASN A 262 9.00 -16.49 14.97
CA ASN A 262 9.12 -17.87 14.47
C ASN A 262 10.12 -18.00 13.31
N ALA A 263 10.76 -16.90 12.92
CA ALA A 263 11.83 -16.93 11.96
C ALA A 263 13.15 -17.34 12.67
N GLY A 264 13.43 -16.89 13.90
CA GLY A 264 14.67 -17.18 14.62
C GLY A 264 15.12 -16.01 15.52
N PRO A 265 16.21 -16.17 16.29
CA PRO A 265 16.80 -15.08 17.08
C PRO A 265 17.67 -14.20 16.17
N TRP A 266 17.22 -12.98 15.89
CA TRP A 266 17.93 -12.02 15.05
C TRP A 266 18.23 -10.75 15.82
N THR A 267 19.26 -10.01 15.41
CA THR A 267 19.39 -8.61 15.83
C THR A 267 18.17 -7.86 15.28
N SER A 268 17.52 -7.01 16.07
CA SER A 268 16.26 -6.41 15.64
C SER A 268 16.35 -4.91 15.70
N ALA A 269 16.64 -4.31 14.56
CA ALA A 269 16.07 -3.01 14.33
C ALA A 269 14.52 -3.17 14.35
N PRO A 270 13.76 -2.33 15.06
CA PRO A 270 12.34 -2.61 15.35
C PRO A 270 11.38 -2.23 14.22
N GLY A 271 11.87 -1.57 13.18
CA GLY A 271 11.07 -1.05 12.09
C GLY A 271 10.80 -2.06 10.99
N TRP A 272 9.63 -1.91 10.39
CA TRP A 272 9.19 -2.65 9.21
C TRP A 272 9.15 -1.72 8.01
N LEU A 273 9.68 -2.17 6.88
CA LEU A 273 9.59 -1.47 5.60
C LEU A 273 8.92 -2.39 4.57
N ALA A 274 7.78 -1.99 4.06
CA ALA A 274 7.05 -2.70 3.02
C ALA A 274 7.11 -1.93 1.70
N ALA A 275 7.65 -2.57 0.65
CA ALA A 275 7.80 -1.96 -0.68
C ALA A 275 6.54 -2.10 -1.57
N GLY A 276 5.50 -2.80 -1.10
CA GLY A 276 4.29 -3.06 -1.87
C GLY A 276 4.61 -3.73 -3.22
N ASP A 277 4.15 -3.13 -4.31
CA ASP A 277 4.37 -3.60 -5.68
C ASP A 277 5.29 -2.67 -6.50
N ALA A 278 6.00 -1.76 -5.82
CA ALA A 278 6.80 -0.72 -6.46
C ALA A 278 7.78 -1.28 -7.51
N GLU A 279 7.84 -0.65 -8.68
CA GLU A 279 8.80 -0.97 -9.76
C GLU A 279 10.24 -0.52 -9.43
N LEU A 280 10.88 -1.17 -8.45
CA LEU A 280 12.22 -0.83 -7.96
C LEU A 280 13.37 -1.56 -8.69
N ALA A 281 13.11 -2.20 -9.83
CA ALA A 281 14.18 -2.75 -10.67
C ALA A 281 14.98 -1.64 -11.37
N ASP A 282 14.29 -0.55 -11.73
CA ASP A 282 14.90 0.67 -12.24
C ASP A 282 15.79 1.32 -11.17
N GLU A 283 17.02 1.65 -11.54
CA GLU A 283 18.04 2.11 -10.61
C GLU A 283 17.70 3.49 -10.02
N ASP A 284 17.21 4.43 -10.83
CA ASP A 284 16.84 5.76 -10.37
C ASP A 284 15.66 5.72 -9.38
N ARG A 285 14.66 4.88 -9.67
CA ARG A 285 13.54 4.65 -8.74
C ARG A 285 13.98 3.98 -7.45
N CYS A 286 14.87 3.00 -7.52
CA CYS A 286 15.41 2.33 -6.35
C CYS A 286 16.26 3.30 -5.49
N ASN A 287 17.09 4.13 -6.12
CA ASN A 287 17.87 5.18 -5.46
C ASN A 287 16.95 6.18 -4.75
N ALA A 288 15.91 6.67 -5.43
CA ALA A 288 14.94 7.58 -4.84
C ALA A 288 14.19 6.95 -3.65
N PHE A 289 13.91 5.65 -3.71
CA PHE A 289 13.30 4.90 -2.60
C PHE A 289 14.26 4.78 -1.40
N CYS A 290 15.49 4.32 -1.62
CA CYS A 290 16.50 4.21 -0.58
C CYS A 290 16.76 5.58 0.07
N GLN A 291 16.93 6.63 -0.73
CA GLN A 291 17.17 7.98 -0.23
C GLN A 291 15.98 8.53 0.56
N HIS A 292 14.74 8.20 0.19
CA HIS A 292 13.55 8.62 0.93
C HIS A 292 13.53 8.06 2.37
N PHE A 293 14.01 6.83 2.57
CA PHE A 293 14.02 6.15 3.88
C PHE A 293 15.43 6.11 4.51
N ALA A 294 16.40 6.87 4.01
CA ALA A 294 17.79 6.78 4.46
C ALA A 294 17.97 7.12 5.95
N ASP A 295 17.18 8.06 6.48
CA ASP A 295 17.22 8.46 7.90
C ASP A 295 16.64 7.40 8.85
N VAL A 296 15.92 6.40 8.34
CA VAL A 296 15.40 5.26 9.12
C VAL A 296 16.08 3.95 8.76
N ALA A 297 17.12 3.96 7.91
CA ALA A 297 17.71 2.73 7.39
C ALA A 297 18.23 1.82 8.51
N GLU A 298 18.87 2.39 9.54
CA GLU A 298 19.35 1.64 10.72
C GLU A 298 18.22 1.04 11.58
N HIS A 299 16.99 1.48 11.37
CA HIS A 299 15.82 0.99 12.07
C HIS A 299 15.04 -0.07 11.28
N VAL A 300 15.41 -0.39 10.04
CA VAL A 300 14.71 -1.41 9.24
C VAL A 300 15.19 -2.81 9.63
N GLY A 301 14.41 -3.52 10.44
CA GLY A 301 14.68 -4.93 10.78
C GLY A 301 13.98 -5.90 9.83
N THR A 302 12.76 -5.57 9.42
CA THR A 302 11.96 -6.40 8.50
C THR A 302 11.73 -5.64 7.21
N LEU A 303 12.19 -6.20 6.08
CA LEU A 303 11.97 -5.66 4.74
C LEU A 303 11.09 -6.62 3.93
N MET A 304 9.89 -6.17 3.58
CA MET A 304 9.02 -6.88 2.65
C MET A 304 9.30 -6.42 1.21
N LEU A 305 9.80 -7.34 0.39
CA LEU A 305 10.23 -7.08 -0.98
C LEU A 305 9.06 -6.88 -1.94
N PRO A 306 9.29 -6.12 -3.03
CA PRO A 306 8.21 -5.76 -3.94
C PRO A 306 7.68 -6.93 -4.78
N HIS A 307 6.39 -6.90 -5.12
CA HIS A 307 5.75 -7.73 -6.15
C HIS A 307 6.10 -9.22 -6.07
N HIS A 308 5.87 -9.81 -4.90
CA HIS A 308 6.18 -11.22 -4.62
C HIS A 308 7.65 -11.61 -4.86
N GLY A 309 8.60 -10.68 -4.92
CA GLY A 309 9.98 -10.94 -5.33
C GLY A 309 10.13 -11.19 -6.84
N SER A 310 9.41 -10.42 -7.65
CA SER A 310 9.63 -10.32 -9.10
C SER A 310 10.96 -9.66 -9.43
N ILE A 311 11.72 -10.23 -10.36
CA ILE A 311 12.94 -9.59 -10.85
C ILE A 311 12.67 -8.30 -11.64
N ALA A 312 11.46 -8.15 -12.19
CA ALA A 312 11.06 -6.93 -12.89
C ALA A 312 10.78 -5.74 -11.94
N ASN A 313 10.74 -5.98 -10.62
CA ASN A 313 10.44 -4.98 -9.61
C ASN A 313 11.58 -4.86 -8.57
N PHE A 314 12.64 -5.65 -8.70
CA PHE A 314 13.66 -5.79 -7.66
C PHE A 314 15.04 -5.39 -8.14
N ASN A 315 15.72 -4.56 -7.35
CA ASN A 315 17.14 -4.26 -7.46
C ASN A 315 17.85 -4.69 -6.15
N PRO A 316 18.98 -5.44 -6.21
CA PRO A 316 19.70 -5.92 -5.03
C PRO A 316 20.19 -4.80 -4.10
N MET A 317 20.41 -3.60 -4.62
CA MET A 317 20.77 -2.42 -3.83
C MET A 317 19.76 -2.15 -2.72
N LEU A 318 18.49 -2.52 -2.91
CA LEU A 318 17.46 -2.38 -1.89
C LEU A 318 17.84 -3.10 -0.59
N ILE A 319 18.25 -4.36 -0.67
CA ILE A 319 18.61 -5.15 0.52
C ILE A 319 20.00 -4.73 1.03
N GLU A 320 20.92 -4.42 0.12
CA GLU A 320 22.26 -3.95 0.45
C GLU A 320 22.24 -2.63 1.24
N HIS A 321 21.32 -1.71 0.91
CA HIS A 321 21.19 -0.41 1.56
C HIS A 321 20.59 -0.53 2.97
N PHE A 322 19.49 -1.28 3.12
CA PHE A 322 18.79 -1.39 4.40
C PHE A 322 19.37 -2.44 5.35
N ARG A 323 20.09 -3.45 4.84
CA ARG A 323 20.65 -4.57 5.61
C ARG A 323 19.67 -5.13 6.66
N PRO A 324 18.44 -5.49 6.25
CA PRO A 324 17.42 -5.94 7.20
C PRO A 324 17.82 -7.27 7.84
N SER A 325 17.41 -7.46 9.09
CA SER A 325 17.51 -8.74 9.78
C SER A 325 16.71 -9.82 9.07
N VAL A 326 15.48 -9.48 8.65
CA VAL A 326 14.58 -10.39 7.94
C VAL A 326 14.13 -9.76 6.63
N THR A 327 14.40 -10.48 5.53
CA THR A 327 13.79 -10.19 4.24
C THR A 327 12.58 -11.10 4.02
N VAL A 328 11.44 -10.53 3.64
CA VAL A 328 10.17 -11.24 3.45
C VAL A 328 9.69 -11.10 2.00
N VAL A 329 9.21 -12.20 1.44
CA VAL A 329 8.46 -12.22 0.19
C VAL A 329 7.13 -12.92 0.43
N THR A 330 6.02 -12.28 0.09
CA THR A 330 4.71 -12.94 0.01
C THR A 330 4.51 -13.51 -1.39
N ALA A 331 4.40 -14.83 -1.55
CA ALA A 331 4.20 -15.47 -2.85
C ALA A 331 3.30 -16.71 -2.72
N PRO A 332 2.52 -17.08 -3.76
CA PRO A 332 1.67 -18.27 -3.70
C PRO A 332 2.52 -19.56 -3.58
N ALA A 333 2.11 -20.52 -2.74
CA ALA A 333 2.88 -21.75 -2.51
C ALA A 333 3.01 -22.65 -3.75
N ARG A 334 2.12 -22.49 -4.73
CA ARG A 334 2.14 -23.20 -6.01
C ARG A 334 1.79 -22.25 -7.15
N THR A 335 2.69 -22.14 -8.12
CA THR A 335 2.43 -21.45 -9.39
C THR A 335 2.10 -22.51 -10.46
N THR A 336 0.93 -22.44 -11.09
CA THR A 336 0.52 -23.40 -12.14
C THR A 336 1.22 -23.16 -13.48
N LYS A 337 1.92 -22.04 -13.66
CA LYS A 337 2.64 -21.68 -14.88
C LYS A 337 4.14 -21.56 -14.58
N LYS A 338 4.98 -22.33 -15.30
CA LYS A 338 6.46 -22.33 -15.15
C LYS A 338 7.09 -20.92 -15.24
N ALA A 339 6.47 -19.99 -15.97
CA ALA A 339 7.00 -18.64 -16.24
C ALA A 339 6.67 -17.57 -15.18
N ARG A 340 6.02 -17.92 -14.04
CA ARG A 340 5.65 -16.96 -12.97
C ARG A 340 6.13 -17.42 -11.58
N ARG A 341 7.29 -18.07 -11.53
CA ARG A 341 7.86 -18.55 -10.25
C ARG A 341 8.45 -17.37 -9.50
N HIS A 342 7.65 -16.86 -8.57
CA HIS A 342 8.04 -15.87 -7.58
C HIS A 342 8.34 -16.58 -6.23
N PRO A 343 9.36 -16.14 -5.47
CA PRO A 343 10.38 -15.16 -5.86
C PRO A 343 11.31 -15.68 -6.96
N HIS A 344 11.88 -14.77 -7.74
CA HIS A 344 12.91 -15.10 -8.72
C HIS A 344 14.22 -15.53 -8.03
N ARG A 345 15.01 -16.41 -8.66
CA ARG A 345 16.26 -16.96 -8.06
C ARG A 345 17.23 -15.86 -7.61
N SER A 346 17.42 -14.81 -8.41
CA SER A 346 18.33 -13.71 -8.06
C SER A 346 17.87 -12.94 -6.82
N VAL A 347 16.56 -12.83 -6.59
CA VAL A 347 16.00 -12.21 -5.38
C VAL A 347 16.34 -13.07 -4.16
N VAL A 348 16.19 -14.39 -4.28
CA VAL A 348 16.55 -15.33 -3.20
C VAL A 348 18.04 -15.27 -2.86
N LEU A 349 18.91 -15.17 -3.88
CA LEU A 349 20.36 -15.04 -3.66
C LEU A 349 20.70 -13.72 -2.96
N ALA A 350 20.20 -12.59 -3.47
CA ALA A 350 20.43 -11.29 -2.84
C ALA A 350 19.94 -11.24 -1.39
N ALA A 351 18.76 -11.79 -1.09
CA ALA A 351 18.26 -11.85 0.28
C ALA A 351 19.18 -12.68 1.19
N ARG A 352 19.71 -13.80 0.71
CA ARG A 352 20.66 -14.63 1.48
C ARG A 352 22.02 -13.96 1.69
N ASP A 353 22.44 -13.13 0.75
CA ASP A 353 23.74 -12.44 0.81
C ASP A 353 23.71 -11.23 1.75
N PHE A 354 22.54 -10.58 1.90
CA PHE A 354 22.42 -9.28 2.58
C PHE A 354 21.50 -9.22 3.80
N SER A 355 20.82 -10.32 4.18
CA SER A 355 19.99 -10.40 5.40
C SER A 355 20.32 -11.60 6.27
N GLU A 356 20.06 -11.49 7.58
CA GLU A 356 20.26 -12.61 8.52
C GLU A 356 19.29 -13.77 8.23
N ALA A 357 18.09 -13.44 7.76
CA ALA A 357 17.05 -14.41 7.44
C ALA A 357 16.23 -14.02 6.21
N PHE A 358 15.85 -15.04 5.43
CA PHE A 358 14.92 -14.91 4.32
C PHE A 358 13.67 -15.76 4.53
N ARG A 359 12.48 -15.19 4.33
CA ARG A 359 11.19 -15.86 4.51
C ARG A 359 10.30 -15.69 3.28
N ILE A 360 9.73 -16.80 2.83
CA ILE A 360 8.69 -16.83 1.79
C ILE A 360 7.37 -17.16 2.50
N VAL A 361 6.52 -16.15 2.67
CA VAL A 361 5.18 -16.28 3.24
C VAL A 361 4.23 -16.66 2.12
N THR A 362 3.42 -17.69 2.35
CA THR A 362 2.51 -18.25 1.35
C THR A 362 1.11 -18.43 1.91
N ASP A 363 0.21 -18.97 1.10
CA ASP A 363 -1.12 -19.43 1.52
C ASP A 363 -1.10 -20.71 2.39
N ARG A 364 0.07 -21.14 2.90
CA ARG A 364 0.24 -22.26 3.85
C ARG A 364 0.49 -21.78 5.28
N GLU A 365 -0.08 -22.50 6.25
CA GLU A 365 -0.10 -22.07 7.66
C GLU A 365 1.31 -22.08 8.24
N THR A 366 2.06 -23.11 7.87
CA THR A 366 3.47 -23.27 8.20
C THR A 366 4.41 -22.20 7.64
N SER A 367 3.93 -21.29 6.78
CA SER A 367 4.74 -20.19 6.24
C SER A 367 4.40 -18.82 6.83
N GLU A 368 3.49 -18.78 7.79
CA GLU A 368 3.19 -17.56 8.55
C GLU A 368 4.47 -17.02 9.21
N LEU A 369 4.61 -15.69 9.21
CA LEU A 369 5.64 -14.98 9.96
C LEU A 369 4.95 -14.16 11.03
N TRP A 370 5.40 -14.31 12.28
CA TRP A 370 5.03 -13.39 13.35
C TRP A 370 6.30 -12.88 14.03
N GLU A 371 6.23 -11.64 14.48
CA GLU A 371 7.31 -10.97 15.18
C GLU A 371 6.73 -10.19 16.36
N ARG A 372 7.40 -10.24 17.50
CA ARG A 372 7.16 -9.39 18.67
C ARG A 372 8.47 -8.69 18.99
N VAL A 373 8.47 -7.37 18.93
CA VAL A 373 9.65 -6.56 19.20
C VAL A 373 9.39 -5.67 20.42
N GLU A 374 10.26 -5.78 21.41
CA GLU A 374 10.26 -4.97 22.63
C GLU A 374 11.38 -3.94 22.51
N VAL A 375 11.03 -2.66 22.62
CA VAL A 375 11.95 -1.54 22.41
C VAL A 375 12.01 -0.69 23.67
N GLU A 376 13.23 -0.43 24.15
CA GLU A 376 13.51 0.56 25.18
C GLU A 376 14.12 1.80 24.52
N PHE A 377 13.55 2.97 24.80
CA PHE A 377 13.94 4.27 24.22
C PHE A 377 14.83 5.10 25.16
#